data_AF-A0A538E0J7-F1
#
_entry.id   AF-A0A538E0J7-F1
#
_cell.length_a   1.000
_cell.length_b   1.000
_cell.length_c   1.000
_cell.angle_alpha   90.00
_cell.angle_beta   90.00
_cell.angle_gamma   90.00
#
_symmetry.space_group_name_H-M   'P 1'
#
loop_
_entity.id
_entity.type
_entity.pdbx_description
1 polymer ?
#
loop_
_entity_poly.entity_id
_entity_poly.type
_entity_poly.pdbx_seq_one_letter_code
_entity_poly.pdbx_strand_id
1 'polypeptide(L)'
;MRTPWVVGVTGASGTPYAAAVLRGLLDAGLPVDLVVSRAARLTLLDETGVAFRDAHWKDDLAAWLGHEVSGDVTYWPAGDLAAGPSSGSYPTRGMV
;
A
#
# COMPACT_ATOMS: atom_id res chain seq x y z
N MET A 1 -16.13 8.59 10.02
CA MET A 1 -14.65 8.52 10.07
C MET A 1 -14.22 7.22 9.42
N ARG A 2 -13.15 7.23 8.62
CA ARG A 2 -12.59 5.99 8.05
C ARG A 2 -11.88 5.18 9.12
N THR A 3 -11.89 3.85 8.98
CA THR A 3 -11.14 2.93 9.83
C THR A 3 -10.45 1.93 8.90
N PRO A 4 -9.29 2.30 8.33
CA PRO A 4 -8.59 1.51 7.33
C PRO A 4 -7.85 0.32 7.92
N TRP A 5 -7.51 -0.63 7.06
CA TRP A 5 -6.38 -1.51 7.26
C TRP A 5 -5.10 -0.78 6.88
N VAL A 6 -4.10 -0.80 7.75
CA VAL A 6 -2.75 -0.33 7.40
C VAL A 6 -2.01 -1.49 6.76
N VAL A 7 -1.49 -1.30 5.55
CA VAL A 7 -0.72 -2.32 4.83
C VAL A 7 0.70 -1.82 4.62
N GLY A 8 1.66 -2.46 5.28
CA GLY A 8 3.08 -2.15 5.19
C GLY A 8 3.80 -3.11 4.24
N VAL A 9 4.29 -2.62 3.11
CA VAL A 9 5.07 -3.44 2.16
C VAL A 9 6.56 -3.17 2.39
N THR A 10 7.28 -4.23 2.79
CA THR A 10 8.72 -4.20 3.09
C THR A 10 9.53 -4.97 2.03
N GLY A 11 10.86 -4.88 2.08
CA GLY A 11 11.76 -5.43 1.04
C GLY A 11 12.00 -6.94 1.07
N ALA A 12 11.13 -7.71 1.70
CA ALA A 12 11.18 -9.17 1.59
C ALA A 12 10.64 -9.61 0.22
N SER A 13 11.17 -10.71 -0.32
CA SER A 13 10.61 -11.32 -1.53
C SER A 13 9.15 -11.72 -1.32
N GLY A 14 8.36 -11.69 -2.40
CA GLY A 14 6.95 -12.07 -2.36
C GLY A 14 5.98 -10.90 -2.50
N THR A 15 6.30 -9.90 -3.32
CA THR A 15 5.37 -8.82 -3.66
C THR A 15 4.03 -9.30 -4.25
N PRO A 16 3.89 -10.49 -4.88
CA PRO A 16 2.58 -11.03 -5.23
C PRO A 16 1.65 -11.27 -4.03
N TYR A 17 2.17 -11.58 -2.84
CA TYR A 17 1.34 -11.76 -1.64
C TYR A 17 0.76 -10.43 -1.17
N ALA A 18 1.59 -9.38 -1.13
CA ALA A 18 1.12 -8.04 -0.79
C ALA A 18 0.06 -7.55 -1.81
N ALA A 19 0.28 -7.80 -3.11
CA ALA A 19 -0.70 -7.51 -4.15
C ALA A 19 -2.02 -8.26 -3.93
N ALA A 20 -1.97 -9.55 -3.56
CA ALA A 20 -3.16 -10.36 -3.29
C ALA A 20 -3.95 -9.84 -2.07
N VAL A 21 -3.26 -9.45 -0.99
CA VAL A 21 -3.89 -8.82 0.18
C VAL A 21 -4.56 -7.50 -0.20
N LEU A 22 -3.86 -6.64 -0.93
CA LEU A 22 -4.40 -5.36 -1.39
C LEU A 22 -5.65 -5.56 -2.24
N ARG A 23 -5.61 -6.44 -3.25
CA ARG A 23 -6.78 -6.77 -4.07
C ARG A 23 -7.95 -7.24 -3.21
N GLY A 24 -7.73 -8.21 -2.32
CA GLY A 24 -8.79 -8.74 -1.47
C GLY A 24 -9.43 -7.70 -0.55
N LEU A 25 -8.64 -6.77 0.00
CA LEU A 25 -9.16 -5.67 0.83
C LEU A 25 -9.99 -4.68 0.00
N LEU A 26 -9.50 -4.31 -1.20
CA LEU A 26 -10.17 -3.38 -2.10
C LEU A 26 -11.47 -3.97 -2.67
N ASP A 27 -11.44 -5.23 -3.10
CA ASP A 27 -12.61 -5.96 -3.60
C ASP A 27 -13.69 -6.10 -2.51
N ALA A 28 -13.29 -6.18 -1.24
CA ALA A 28 -14.20 -6.19 -0.09
C ALA A 28 -14.72 -4.78 0.29
N GLY A 29 -14.32 -3.73 -0.43
CA GLY A 29 -14.69 -2.34 -0.15
C GLY A 29 -14.10 -1.80 1.16
N LEU A 30 -13.00 -2.38 1.65
CA LEU A 30 -12.35 -1.95 2.88
C LEU A 30 -11.35 -0.82 2.59
N PRO A 31 -11.38 0.28 3.35
CA PRO A 31 -10.39 1.35 3.17
C PRO A 31 -8.99 0.87 3.53
N VAL A 32 -7.98 1.33 2.78
CA VAL A 32 -6.58 0.92 2.92
C VAL A 32 -5.68 2.14 3.06
N ASP A 33 -4.82 2.10 4.08
CA ASP A 33 -3.69 2.99 4.22
C ASP A 33 -2.41 2.23 3.86
N LEU A 34 -1.83 2.55 2.70
CA LEU A 34 -0.69 1.83 2.13
C LEU A 34 0.63 2.55 2.46
N VAL A 35 1.61 1.80 2.96
CA VAL A 35 2.99 2.25 3.13
C VAL A 35 3.91 1.33 2.34
N VAL A 36 4.76 1.89 1.47
CA VAL A 36 5.74 1.11 0.69
C VAL A 36 7.14 1.60 0.99
N SER A 37 7.93 0.77 1.66
CA SER A 37 9.31 1.08 2.02
C SER A 37 10.21 1.22 0.79
N ARG A 38 11.36 1.90 0.93
CA ARG A 38 12.35 1.99 -0.16
C ARG A 38 12.85 0.60 -0.61
N ALA A 39 13.02 -0.34 0.32
CA ALA A 39 13.46 -1.69 -0.01
C ALA A 39 12.39 -2.46 -0.80
N ALA A 40 11.11 -2.33 -0.43
CA ALA A 40 9.99 -2.93 -1.16
C ALA A 40 9.91 -2.49 -2.62
N ARG A 41 10.24 -1.22 -2.91
CA ARG A 41 10.26 -0.70 -4.30
C ARG A 41 11.29 -1.42 -5.16
N LEU A 42 12.45 -1.78 -4.58
CA LEU A 42 13.47 -2.54 -5.28
C LEU A 42 13.02 -3.97 -5.55
N THR A 43 12.47 -4.64 -4.53
CA THR A 43 11.93 -5.99 -4.68
C THR A 43 10.79 -6.04 -5.70
N LEU A 44 9.89 -5.06 -5.67
CA LEU A 44 8.80 -4.96 -6.63
C LEU A 44 9.32 -4.81 -8.06
N LEU A 45 10.27 -3.89 -8.26
CA LEU A 45 10.87 -3.68 -9.58
C LEU A 45 11.56 -4.95 -10.10
N ASP A 46 12.28 -5.67 -9.23
CA ASP A 46 12.97 -6.91 -9.58
C ASP A 46 12.00 -8.05 -9.92
N GLU A 47 10.93 -8.20 -9.13
CA GLU A 47 9.98 -9.31 -9.27
C GLU A 47 8.95 -9.09 -10.39
N THR A 48 8.54 -7.84 -10.65
CA THR A 48 7.41 -7.54 -11.54
C THR A 48 7.75 -6.58 -12.67
N GLY A 49 8.92 -5.96 -12.66
CA GLY A 49 9.28 -4.89 -13.60
C GLY A 49 8.54 -3.57 -13.37
N VAL A 50 7.71 -3.46 -12.32
CA VAL A 50 6.92 -2.26 -12.01
C VAL A 50 7.69 -1.37 -11.04
N ALA A 51 7.93 -0.12 -11.44
CA ALA A 51 8.46 0.90 -10.54
C ALA A 51 7.32 1.45 -9.65
N PHE A 52 7.63 1.77 -8.39
CA PHE A 52 6.70 2.41 -7.47
C PHE A 52 7.27 3.71 -6.90
N ARG A 53 6.67 4.84 -7.30
CA ARG A 53 7.16 6.20 -7.03
C ARG A 53 6.12 6.97 -6.25
N ASP A 54 6.56 7.71 -5.21
CA ASP A 54 5.65 8.49 -4.35
C ASP A 54 4.76 9.45 -5.14
N ALA A 55 5.33 10.17 -6.11
CA ALA A 55 4.61 11.16 -6.92
C ALA A 55 3.60 10.53 -7.89
N HIS A 56 3.73 9.24 -8.21
CA HIS A 56 2.91 8.51 -9.19
C HIS A 56 2.25 7.29 -8.58
N TRP A 57 2.10 7.25 -7.25
CA TRP A 57 1.73 6.04 -6.53
C TRP A 57 0.41 5.43 -7.01
N LYS A 58 -0.55 6.24 -7.49
CA LYS A 58 -1.84 5.74 -7.98
C LYS A 58 -1.67 4.91 -9.25
N ASP A 59 -0.95 5.46 -10.22
CA ASP A 59 -0.69 4.80 -11.51
C ASP A 59 0.21 3.58 -11.31
N ASP A 60 1.23 3.72 -10.47
CA ASP A 60 2.18 2.65 -10.16
C ASP A 60 1.49 1.52 -9.35
N LEU A 61 0.57 1.85 -8.44
CA LEU A 61 -0.26 0.87 -7.73
C LEU A 61 -1.22 0.16 -8.69
N ALA A 62 -1.87 0.87 -9.60
CA ALA A 62 -2.74 0.26 -10.61
C ALA A 62 -1.95 -0.70 -11.51
N ALA A 63 -0.75 -0.31 -11.94
CA ALA A 63 0.16 -1.15 -12.72
C ALA A 63 0.57 -2.41 -11.93
N TRP A 64 0.89 -2.26 -10.65
CA TRP A 64 1.25 -3.40 -9.78
C TRP A 64 0.05 -4.34 -9.55
N LEU A 65 -1.13 -3.80 -9.27
CA LEU A 65 -2.34 -4.60 -9.03
C LEU A 65 -2.94 -5.15 -10.33
N GLY A 66 -2.57 -4.63 -11.50
CA GLY A 66 -3.07 -5.10 -12.80
C GLY A 66 -4.52 -4.72 -13.09
N HIS A 67 -5.07 -3.73 -12.37
CA HIS A 67 -6.40 -3.17 -12.59
C HIS A 67 -6.47 -1.74 -12.04
N GLU A 68 -7.49 -0.97 -12.43
CA GLU A 68 -7.70 0.35 -11.83
C GLU A 68 -7.91 0.24 -10.31
N VAL A 69 -7.21 1.10 -9.56
CA VAL A 69 -7.40 1.23 -8.12
C VAL A 69 -8.74 1.90 -7.88
N SER A 70 -9.79 1.09 -7.82
CA SER A 70 -11.12 1.51 -7.35
C SER A 70 -11.20 1.22 -5.85
N GLY A 71 -11.56 2.24 -5.05
CA GLY A 71 -11.65 2.11 -3.59
C GLY A 71 -11.03 3.27 -2.82
N ASP A 72 -11.20 3.25 -1.50
CA ASP A 72 -10.64 4.25 -0.60
C ASP A 72 -9.21 3.88 -0.19
N VAL A 73 -8.23 4.27 -1.00
CA VAL A 73 -6.80 4.08 -0.74
C VAL A 73 -6.12 5.39 -0.42
N THR A 74 -5.38 5.43 0.69
CA THR A 74 -4.48 6.52 1.03
C THR A 74 -3.05 6.01 1.10
N TYR A 75 -2.17 6.60 0.31
CA TYR A 75 -0.75 6.27 0.34
C TYR A 75 0.01 7.21 1.27
N TRP A 76 0.80 6.63 2.17
CA TRP A 76 1.71 7.35 3.05
C TRP A 76 3.15 7.03 2.65
N PRO A 77 3.94 8.03 2.23
CA PRO A 77 5.38 7.84 2.04
C PRO A 77 6.02 7.32 3.34
N ALA A 78 6.92 6.34 3.25
CA ALA A 78 7.47 5.66 4.42
C ALA A 78 8.23 6.58 5.41
N GLY A 79 8.62 7.79 4.99
CA GLY A 79 9.26 8.80 5.83
C GLY A 79 8.32 9.88 6.36
N ASP A 80 7.01 9.79 6.10
CA ASP A 80 6.05 10.82 6.50
C ASP A 80 5.67 10.69 7.98
N LEU A 81 6.29 11.52 8.81
CA LEU A 81 6.02 11.57 10.25
C LEU A 81 4.63 12.13 10.58
N ALA A 82 3.99 12.84 9.64
CA ALA A 82 2.64 13.38 9.79
C ALA A 82 1.54 12.41 9.27
N ALA A 83 1.92 11.22 8.82
CA ALA A 83 0.98 10.20 8.37
C ALA A 83 -0.01 9.81 9.47
N GLY A 84 -1.25 9.48 9.09
CA GLY A 84 -2.29 9.03 10.03
C GLY A 84 -1.81 7.93 10.98
N PRO A 85 -1.23 6.82 10.47
CA PRO A 85 -0.71 5.72 11.29
C PRO A 85 0.39 6.10 12.29
N SER A 86 1.00 7.28 12.19
CA SER A 86 1.99 7.78 13.16
C SER A 86 1.35 8.19 14.49
N SER A 87 0.04 8.40 14.55
CA SER A 87 -0.70 8.72 15.77
C SER A 87 -1.34 7.48 16.40
N GLY A 88 -1.14 7.27 17.70
CA GLY A 88 -1.80 6.20 18.45
C GLY A 88 -3.32 6.36 18.59
N SER A 89 -3.87 7.55 18.32
CA SER A 89 -5.31 7.80 18.30
C SER A 89 -5.95 7.60 16.92
N TYR A 90 -5.14 7.33 15.90
CA TYR A 90 -5.64 7.10 14.55
C TYR A 90 -6.43 5.79 14.48
N PRO A 91 -7.72 5.81 14.11
CA PRO A 91 -8.55 4.61 14.12
C PRO A 91 -8.15 3.68 12.99
N THR A 92 -7.76 2.44 13.30
CA THR A 92 -7.44 1.40 12.31
C THR A 92 -8.15 0.09 12.66
N ARG A 93 -8.35 -0.77 11.65
CA ARG A 93 -8.83 -2.15 11.87
C ARG A 93 -7.71 -3.07 12.37
N GLY A 94 -6.48 -2.69 12.05
CA GLY A 94 -5.26 -3.46 12.28
C GLY A 94 -4.19 -3.06 11.27
N MET A 95 -3.03 -3.68 11.41
CA MET A 95 -1.90 -3.52 10.49
C MET A 95 -1.42 -4.90 10.06
N VAL A 96 -1.08 -5.02 8.78
CA VAL A 96 -0.45 -6.19 8.17
C VAL A 96 0.81 -5.77 7.42
#